data_AF-A0A2V7JDB3-F1
#
_entry.id   AF-A0A2V7JDB3-F1
#
_cell.length_a   1.000
_cell.length_b   1.000
_cell.length_c   1.000
_cell.angle_alpha   90.00
_cell.angle_beta   90.00
_cell.angle_gamma   90.00
#
_symmetry.space_group_name_H-M   'P 1'
#
loop_
_entity.id
_entity.type
_entity.pdbx_description
1 polymer ?
#
loop_
_entity_poly.entity_id
_entity_poly.type
_entity_poly.pdbx_seq_one_letter_code
_entity_poly.pdbx_strand_id
1 'polypeptide(L)' 'MLLHDLVQTSRRVAETSGRLAKIELLAGLLARTAPDEIETAIAFLSGGPPQG' A
#
# COMPACT_ATOMS: atom_id res chain seq x y z
N MET A 1 6.73 6.91 5.48
CA MET A 1 6.38 6.61 4.09
C MET A 1 5.75 7.85 3.51
N LEU A 2 6.14 8.28 2.31
CA LEU A 2 5.50 9.45 1.70
C LEU A 2 4.13 9.07 1.14
N LEU A 3 3.13 9.95 1.28
CA LEU A 3 1.81 9.77 0.66
C LEU A 3 1.91 9.50 -0.85
N HIS A 4 2.89 10.13 -1.50
CA HIS A 4 3.26 9.88 -2.89
C HIS A 4 3.48 8.38 -3.18
N ASP A 5 4.28 7.69 -2.36
CA ASP A 5 4.64 6.29 -2.58
C ASP A 5 3.43 5.37 -2.48
N LEU A 6 2.55 5.64 -1.53
CA LEU A 6 1.31 4.88 -1.34
C LEU A 6 0.37 5.04 -2.53
N VAL A 7 0.18 6.27 -3.01
CA VAL A 7 -0.66 6.56 -4.19
C VAL A 7 -0.08 5.90 -5.45
N GLN A 8 1.25 5.98 -5.65
CA GLN A 8 1.90 5.34 -6.80
C GLN A 8 1.77 3.82 -6.75
N THR A 9 2.00 3.19 -5.59
CA THR A 9 1.81 1.74 -5.42
C THR A 9 0.35 1.37 -5.69
N SER A 10 -0.62 2.10 -5.13
CA SER A 10 -2.06 1.84 -5.33
C SER A 10 -2.44 1.88 -6.82
N ARG A 11 -1.97 2.90 -7.56
CA ARG A 11 -2.18 3.01 -9.00
C ARG A 11 -1.59 1.80 -9.77
N ARG A 12 -0.34 1.42 -9.48
CA ARG A 12 0.30 0.27 -10.12
C ARG A 12 -0.45 -1.04 -9.85
N VAL A 13 -0.96 -1.22 -8.63
CA VAL A 13 -1.79 -2.37 -8.25
C VAL A 13 -3.09 -2.42 -9.07
N ALA A 14 -3.72 -1.27 -9.31
CA ALA A 14 -4.92 -1.16 -10.15
C ALA A 14 -4.64 -1.48 -11.63
N GLU A 15 -3.49 -1.04 -12.14
CA GLU A 15 -3.05 -1.28 -13.54
C GLU A 15 -2.57 -2.73 -13.78
N THR A 16 -2.20 -3.46 -12.72
CA THR A 16 -1.67 -4.83 -12.80
C THR A 16 -2.80 -5.88 -12.86
N SER A 17 -2.65 -6.92 -13.68
CA SER A 17 -3.62 -8.03 -13.78
C SER A 17 -3.25 -9.25 -12.93
N GLY A 18 -1.95 -9.49 -12.69
CA GLY A 18 -1.46 -10.66 -11.95
C GLY A 18 -1.51 -10.48 -10.43
N ARG A 19 -2.12 -11.44 -9.73
CA ARG A 19 -2.21 -11.41 -8.25
C ARG A 19 -0.84 -11.39 -7.57
N LEU A 20 0.11 -12.18 -8.06
CA LEU A 20 1.46 -12.24 -7.49
C LEU A 20 2.19 -10.89 -7.62
N ALA A 21 2.14 -10.27 -8.80
CA ALA A 21 2.72 -8.95 -9.03
C ALA A 21 2.09 -7.86 -8.13
N LYS A 22 0.79 -7.93 -7.86
CA LYS A 22 0.15 -7.03 -6.87
C LYS A 22 0.71 -7.25 -5.47
N ILE A 23 0.89 -8.50 -5.05
CA ILE A 23 1.46 -8.83 -3.73
C ILE A 23 2.88 -8.28 -3.62
N GLU A 24 3.70 -8.41 -4.65
CA GLU A 24 5.07 -7.88 -4.67
C GLU A 24 5.10 -6.34 -4.52
N LEU A 25 4.22 -5.63 -5.24
CA LEU A 25 4.10 -4.18 -5.13
C LEU A 25 3.70 -3.72 -3.72
N LEU A 26 2.73 -4.41 -3.12
CA LEU A 26 2.25 -4.13 -1.76
C LEU A 26 3.30 -4.47 -0.71
N ALA A 27 3.93 -5.65 -0.82
CA ALA A 27 4.99 -6.08 0.09
C ALA A 27 6.19 -5.14 0.03
N GLY A 28 6.59 -4.70 -1.17
CA GLY A 28 7.66 -3.74 -1.34
C GLY A 28 7.35 -2.37 -0.73
N LEU A 29 6.08 -1.95 -0.69
CA LEU A 29 5.64 -0.74 0.03
C LEU A 29 5.73 -0.95 1.55
N LEU A 30 5.13 -2.02 2.06
CA LEU A 30 5.08 -2.27 3.50
C LEU A 30 6.47 -2.50 4.10
N ALA A 31 7.40 -3.12 3.38
CA ALA A 31 8.77 -3.35 3.82
C ALA A 31 9.58 -2.06 4.04
N ARG A 32 9.20 -0.94 3.41
CA ARG A 32 9.86 0.37 3.53
C ARG A 32 9.04 1.38 4.33
N THR A 33 7.86 1.00 4.82
CA THR A 33 7.01 1.83 5.67
C THR A 33 7.52 1.77 7.11
N ALA A 34 7.53 2.90 7.82
CA ALA A 34 7.92 2.89 9.22
C ALA A 34 6.89 2.10 10.04
N PRO A 35 7.30 1.36 11.09
CA PRO A 35 6.39 0.48 11.83
C PRO A 35 5.11 1.18 12.35
N ASP A 36 5.23 2.43 12.78
CA ASP A 36 4.16 3.28 13.28
C ASP A 36 3.18 3.77 12.19
N GLU A 37 3.55 3.66 10.92
CA GLU A 37 2.72 4.06 9.78
C GLU A 37 2.03 2.87 9.09
N ILE A 38 2.36 1.62 9.45
CA ILE A 38 1.87 0.41 8.76
C ILE A 38 0.35 0.31 8.82
N GLU A 39 -0.24 0.49 10.01
CA GLU A 39 -1.70 0.42 10.18
C GLU A 39 -2.43 1.44 9.30
N THR A 40 -1.91 2.66 9.27
CA THR A 40 -2.45 3.74 8.42
C THR A 40 -2.34 3.38 6.93
N ALA A 41 -1.19 2.87 6.50
CA ALA A 41 -0.99 2.46 5.11
C ALA A 41 -1.96 1.34 4.69
N ILE A 42 -2.18 0.35 5.56
CA ILE A 42 -3.15 -0.74 5.32
C ILE A 42 -4.56 -0.18 5.22
N ALA A 43 -4.98 0.69 6.14
CA ALA A 43 -6.31 1.28 6.11
C ALA A 43 -6.60 2.00 4.78
N PHE A 44 -5.65 2.83 4.31
CA PHE A 44 -5.76 3.49 3.01
C PHE A 44 -5.85 2.50 1.83
N LEU A 45 -5.02 1.45 1.82
CA LEU A 45 -4.98 0.47 0.74
C LEU A 45 -6.22 -0.44 0.70
N SER A 46 -6.85 -0.67 1.86
CA SER A 46 -8.06 -1.48 1.99
C SER A 46 -9.36 -0.67 1.85
N GLY A 47 -9.28 0.64 1.66
CA GLY A 47 -10.45 1.52 1.59
C GLY A 47 -11.18 1.71 2.94
N GLY A 48 -10.51 1.37 4.04
CA GLY A 48 -11.02 1.61 5.39
C GLY A 48 -10.71 3.04 5.84
N PRO A 49 -11.51 3.62 6.76
CA PRO A 49 -11.11 4.85 7.41
C PRO A 49 -9.77 4.61 8.15
N PRO A 50 -8.83 5.56 8.14
CA PRO A 50 -7.55 5.42 8.83
C PRO A 50 -7.67 5.36 10.37
N GLN A 51 -8.88 5.44 10.92
CA GLN A 51 -9.16 5.27 12.34
C GLN A 51 -9.92 3.95 12.58
N GLY A 52 -9.26 3.01 13.26
CA GLY A 52 -9.89 1.90 13.99
C GLY A 52 -9.86 2.19 15.48
#